data_AF-A0A7Y4WUT3-F1
#
_entry.id   AF-A0A7Y4WUT3-F1
#
_cell.length_a   1.000
_cell.length_b   1.000
_cell.length_c   1.000
_cell.angle_alpha   90.00
_cell.angle_beta   90.00
_cell.angle_gamma   90.00
#
_symmetry.space_group_name_H-M   'P 1'
#
loop_
_entity.id
_entity.type
_entity.pdbx_description
1 polymer ?
#
loop_
_entity_poly.entity_id
_entity_poly.type
_entity_poly.pdbx_seq_one_letter_code
_entity_poly.pdbx_strand_id
1 'polypeptide(L)'
;MRLLRGTTLLFGLNLLDALLTLVWVRNGIATEGNQLMARLLEVGDLTFLAVKVAIGAVAFVVLLRWSNLKLARYGLAVALAIYIGLMGIHVFTGLAAFGLISETALEDMAFWTKTVFAAII
;
A
#
# COMPACT_ATOMS: atom_id res chain seq x y z
N MET A 1 5.05 25.74 -2.64
CA MET A 1 4.73 24.32 -2.90
C MET A 1 4.29 23.64 -1.59
N ARG A 2 3.06 23.88 -1.12
CA ARG A 2 2.63 23.47 0.24
C ARG A 2 2.45 21.95 0.44
N LEU A 3 2.30 21.17 -0.64
CA LEU A 3 2.06 19.73 -0.55
C LEU A 3 3.23 18.85 -1.00
N LEU A 4 4.33 19.43 -1.50
CA LEU A 4 5.41 18.67 -2.13
C LEU A 4 5.93 17.53 -1.24
N ARG A 5 6.25 17.83 0.02
CA ARG A 5 6.78 16.82 0.97
C ARG A 5 5.82 15.66 1.17
N GLY A 6 4.53 15.94 1.39
CA GLY A 6 3.54 14.91 1.62
C GLY A 6 3.27 14.09 0.36
N THR A 7 3.22 14.72 -0.81
CA THR A 7 3.06 14.01 -2.08
C THR A 7 4.28 13.16 -2.44
N THR A 8 5.51 13.65 -2.19
CA THR A 8 6.74 12.87 -2.34
C THR A 8 6.77 11.70 -1.38
N LEU A 9 6.37 11.90 -0.12
CA LEU A 9 6.25 10.82 0.85
C LEU A 9 5.22 9.77 0.40
N LEU A 10 4.04 10.19 -0.06
CA LEU A 10 3.01 9.29 -0.56
C LEU A 10 3.52 8.46 -1.76
N PHE A 11 4.23 9.08 -2.70
CA PHE A 11 4.84 8.38 -3.82
C PHE A 11 5.91 7.37 -3.36
N GLY A 12 6.76 7.78 -2.41
CA GLY A 12 7.76 6.89 -1.82
C GLY A 12 7.14 5.69 -1.10
N LEU A 13 6.05 5.92 -0.34
CA LEU A 13 5.29 4.85 0.32
C LEU A 13 4.63 3.91 -0.69
N ASN A 14 4.10 4.43 -1.80
CA ASN A 14 3.56 3.61 -2.89
C ASN A 14 4.63 2.74 -3.57
N LEU A 15 5.84 3.28 -3.76
CA LEU A 15 6.95 2.50 -4.30
C LEU A 15 7.42 1.43 -3.31
N LEU A 16 7.53 1.77 -2.03
CA LEU A 16 7.91 0.82 -0.98
C LEU A 16 6.87 -0.32 -0.88
N ASP A 17 5.58 0.01 -0.89
CA ASP A 17 4.47 -0.94 -0.96
C ASP A 17 4.62 -1.90 -2.16
N ALA A 18 4.95 -1.39 -3.35
CA ALA A 18 5.23 -2.23 -4.52
C ALA A 18 6.36 -3.24 -4.27
N LEU A 19 7.50 -2.76 -3.76
CA LEU A 19 8.67 -3.59 -3.52
C LEU A 19 8.41 -4.65 -2.45
N LEU A 20 7.74 -4.27 -1.36
CA LEU A 20 7.37 -5.18 -0.29
C LEU A 20 6.37 -6.23 -0.77
N THR A 21 5.33 -5.84 -1.52
CA THR A 21 4.43 -6.80 -2.18
C THR A 21 5.21 -7.82 -2.99
N LEU A 22 6.16 -7.40 -3.84
CA LEU A 22 6.96 -8.31 -4.66
C LEU A 22 7.73 -9.31 -3.78
N VAL A 23 8.39 -8.82 -2.73
CA VAL A 23 9.11 -9.68 -1.79
C VAL A 23 8.15 -10.69 -1.15
N TRP A 24 7.00 -10.27 -0.64
CA TRP A 24 6.08 -11.18 0.05
C TRP A 24 5.43 -12.19 -0.88
N VAL A 25 4.95 -11.76 -2.05
CA VAL A 25 4.27 -12.64 -3.01
C VAL A 25 5.24 -13.63 -3.64
N ARG A 26 6.45 -13.19 -4.03
CA ARG A 26 7.42 -14.08 -4.68
C ARG A 26 8.06 -15.08 -3.72
N ASN A 27 8.10 -14.80 -2.43
CA ASN A 27 8.54 -15.75 -1.41
C ASN A 27 7.38 -16.61 -0.85
N GLY A 28 6.16 -16.49 -1.39
CA GLY A 28 5.01 -17.29 -0.95
C GLY A 28 4.47 -16.94 0.44
N ILE A 29 4.87 -15.78 0.98
CA ILE A 29 4.50 -15.32 2.33
C ILE A 29 3.08 -14.73 2.34
N ALA A 30 2.68 -14.06 1.26
CA ALA A 30 1.37 -13.43 1.15
C ALA A 30 0.84 -13.51 -0.29
N THR A 31 -0.44 -13.19 -0.46
CA THR A 31 -1.08 -13.00 -1.77
C THR A 31 -1.45 -11.54 -1.96
N GLU A 32 -1.50 -11.09 -3.23
CA GLU A 32 -1.93 -9.73 -3.54
C GLU A 32 -3.46 -9.62 -3.46
N GLY A 33 -3.95 -8.78 -2.54
CA GLY A 33 -5.39 -8.63 -2.28
C GLY A 33 -6.14 -7.89 -3.40
N ASN A 34 -5.45 -7.02 -4.15
CA ASN A 34 -6.04 -6.34 -5.30
C ASN A 34 -5.97 -7.26 -6.53
N GLN A 35 -7.12 -7.79 -6.96
CA GLN A 35 -7.18 -8.73 -8.08
C GLN A 35 -6.57 -8.18 -9.39
N LEU A 36 -6.72 -6.88 -9.68
CA LEU A 36 -6.09 -6.28 -10.85
C LEU A 36 -4.56 -6.34 -10.73
N MET A 37 -4.02 -5.99 -9.56
CA MET A 37 -2.57 -6.06 -9.32
C MET A 37 -2.06 -7.50 -9.31
N ALA A 38 -2.83 -8.45 -8.80
CA ALA A 38 -2.51 -9.87 -8.84
C ALA A 38 -2.35 -10.37 -10.28
N ARG A 39 -3.26 -9.97 -11.20
CA ARG A 39 -3.12 -10.27 -12.63
C ARG A 39 -1.87 -9.65 -13.24
N LEU A 40 -1.50 -8.43 -12.85
CA LEU A 40 -0.26 -7.81 -13.34
C LEU A 40 0.99 -8.54 -12.83
N LEU A 41 0.96 -9.06 -11.60
CA LEU A 41 2.02 -9.93 -11.08
C LEU A 41 2.09 -11.26 -11.85
N GLU A 42 0.98 -11.83 -12.30
CA GLU A 42 0.98 -13.01 -13.17
C GLU A 42 1.66 -12.72 -14.52
N VAL A 43 1.51 -11.51 -15.06
CA VAL A 43 2.18 -11.10 -16.30
C VAL A 43 3.68 -10.88 -16.09
N GLY A 44 4.08 -10.27 -14.97
CA GLY A 44 5.49 -10.15 -14.59
C GLY A 44 5.78 -8.99 -13.62
N ASP A 45 6.90 -9.11 -12.90
CA ASP A 45 7.31 -8.15 -11.86
C ASP A 45 7.47 -6.74 -12.40
N LEU A 46 8.09 -6.61 -13.58
CA LEU A 46 8.30 -5.32 -14.21
C LEU A 46 6.97 -4.67 -14.62
N THR A 47 6.01 -5.45 -15.12
CA THR A 47 4.68 -4.96 -15.50
C THR A 47 3.94 -4.43 -14.28
N PHE A 48 3.92 -5.20 -13.19
CA PHE A 48 3.35 -4.77 -11.91
C PHE A 48 3.99 -3.47 -11.39
N LEU A 49 5.32 -3.41 -11.36
CA LEU A 49 6.05 -2.26 -10.85
C LEU A 49 5.82 -1.02 -11.73
N ALA A 50 5.87 -1.18 -13.06
CA ALA A 50 5.64 -0.10 -14.01
C ALA A 50 4.25 0.51 -13.85
N VAL A 51 3.22 -0.32 -13.69
CA VAL A 51 1.85 0.17 -13.48
C VAL A 51 1.72 0.88 -12.13
N LYS A 52 2.27 0.35 -11.04
CA LYS A 52 2.27 1.05 -9.73
C LYS A 52 2.97 2.40 -9.82
N VAL A 53 4.16 2.46 -10.43
CA VAL A 53 4.91 3.71 -10.63
C VAL A 53 4.12 4.70 -11.48
N ALA A 54 3.48 4.25 -12.57
CA ALA A 54 2.67 5.12 -13.43
C ALA A 54 1.47 5.71 -12.67
N ILE A 55 0.74 4.89 -11.92
CA ILE A 55 -0.40 5.35 -11.10
C ILE A 55 0.08 6.31 -10.01
N GLY A 56 1.17 5.98 -9.31
CA GLY A 56 1.78 6.84 -8.30
C GLY A 56 2.22 8.19 -8.88
N ALA A 57 2.81 8.20 -10.07
CA ALA A 57 3.24 9.43 -10.75
C ALA A 57 2.04 10.29 -11.18
N VAL A 58 0.96 9.67 -11.68
CA VAL A 58 -0.29 10.39 -11.99
C VAL A 58 -0.85 11.03 -10.73
N ALA A 59 -0.97 10.29 -9.63
CA ALA A 59 -1.44 10.83 -8.35
C ALA A 59 -0.53 11.98 -7.85
N PHE A 60 0.78 11.84 -8.00
CA PHE A 60 1.76 12.86 -7.64
C PHE A 60 1.52 14.16 -8.41
N VAL A 61 1.41 14.09 -9.74
CA VAL A 61 1.17 15.25 -10.60
C VAL A 61 -0.17 15.90 -10.28
N VAL A 62 -1.25 15.12 -10.14
CA VAL A 62 -2.59 15.63 -9.82
C VAL A 62 -2.60 16.38 -8.48
N LEU A 63 -2.03 15.79 -7.43
CA LEU A 63 -2.00 16.41 -6.10
C LEU A 63 -1.18 17.70 -6.07
N LEU A 64 -0.08 17.77 -6.84
CA LEU A 64 0.68 19.00 -6.98
C LEU A 64 -0.06 20.07 -7.77
N ARG A 65 -0.65 19.69 -8.92
CA ARG A 65 -1.37 20.60 -9.83
C ARG A 65 -2.54 21.28 -9.15
N TRP A 66 -3.28 20.55 -8.31
CA TRP A 66 -4.46 21.05 -7.58
C TRP A 66 -4.21 21.28 -6.08
N SER A 67 -2.95 21.49 -5.69
CA SER A 67 -2.57 21.70 -4.27
C SER A 67 -3.21 22.91 -3.59
N ASN A 68 -3.78 23.84 -4.37
CA ASN A 68 -4.56 24.97 -3.86
C ASN A 68 -5.95 24.55 -3.33
N LEU A 69 -6.54 23.46 -3.84
CA LEU A 69 -7.85 22.98 -3.40
C LEU A 69 -7.77 22.35 -2.02
N LYS A 70 -8.76 22.60 -1.16
CA LYS A 70 -8.85 21.96 0.18
C LYS A 70 -8.98 20.43 0.05
N LEU A 71 -9.70 19.97 -0.97
CA LEU A 71 -9.90 18.55 -1.25
C LEU A 71 -8.57 17.81 -1.47
N ALA A 72 -7.61 18.40 -2.20
CA ALA A 72 -6.30 17.79 -2.40
C ALA A 72 -5.51 17.61 -1.09
N ARG A 73 -5.70 18.51 -0.12
CA ARG A 73 -5.02 18.46 1.18
C ARG A 73 -5.61 17.37 2.08
N TYR A 74 -6.94 17.31 2.16
CA TYR A 74 -7.62 16.26 2.92
C TYR A 74 -7.41 14.90 2.27
N GLY A 75 -7.52 14.81 0.94
CA GLY A 75 -7.25 13.59 0.19
C GLY A 75 -5.82 13.09 0.40
N LEU A 76 -4.82 13.98 0.38
CA LEU A 76 -3.44 13.61 0.70
C LEU A 76 -3.29 13.10 2.13
N ALA A 77 -3.92 13.75 3.12
CA ALA A 77 -3.85 13.31 4.51
C ALA A 77 -4.47 11.91 4.70
N VAL A 78 -5.64 11.68 4.09
CA VAL A 78 -6.30 10.37 4.11
C VAL A 78 -5.44 9.31 3.41
N ALA A 79 -4.92 9.60 2.22
CA ALA A 79 -4.06 8.68 1.50
C ALA A 79 -2.79 8.31 2.31
N LEU A 80 -2.15 9.29 2.93
CA LEU A 80 -0.99 9.03 3.81
C LEU A 80 -1.38 8.17 5.01
N ALA A 81 -2.52 8.41 5.66
CA ALA A 81 -2.98 7.60 6.78
C ALA A 81 -3.20 6.14 6.35
N ILE A 82 -3.83 5.91 5.19
CA ILE A 82 -4.01 4.57 4.62
C ILE A 82 -2.65 3.91 4.37
N TYR A 83 -1.72 4.61 3.69
CA TYR A 83 -0.41 4.05 3.38
C TYR A 83 0.42 3.74 4.62
N ILE A 84 0.37 4.58 5.66
CA ILE A 84 1.01 4.29 6.94
C ILE A 84 0.42 3.02 7.57
N GLY A 85 -0.90 2.85 7.53
CA GLY A 85 -1.57 1.63 7.97
C GLY A 85 -1.09 0.39 7.19
N LEU A 86 -1.01 0.50 5.87
CA LEU A 86 -0.48 -0.58 5.01
C LEU A 86 0.98 -0.93 5.34
N MET A 87 1.82 0.06 5.65
CA MET A 87 3.20 -0.21 6.10
C MET A 87 3.22 -0.98 7.43
N GLY A 88 2.27 -0.69 8.34
CA GLY A 88 2.06 -1.49 9.54
C GLY A 88 1.76 -2.96 9.23
N ILE A 89 0.90 -3.21 8.24
CA ILE A 89 0.60 -4.57 7.77
C ILE A 89 1.88 -5.25 7.23
N HIS A 90 2.66 -4.58 6.39
CA HIS A 90 3.92 -5.17 5.90
C HIS A 90 4.93 -5.47 7.00
N VAL A 91 5.06 -4.59 7.99
CA VAL A 91 5.94 -4.85 9.15
C VAL A 91 5.45 -6.09 9.90
N PHE A 92 4.15 -6.19 10.15
CA PHE A 92 3.57 -7.36 10.81
C PHE A 92 3.76 -8.64 9.99
N THR A 93 3.50 -8.61 8.69
CA THR A 93 3.76 -9.72 7.76
C THR A 93 5.23 -10.13 7.78
N GLY A 94 6.15 -9.17 7.77
CA GLY A 94 7.59 -9.44 7.86
C GLY A 94 7.96 -10.11 9.19
N LEU A 95 7.50 -9.56 10.32
CA LEU A 95 7.75 -10.14 11.64
C LEU A 95 7.19 -11.56 11.77
N ALA A 96 6.01 -11.81 11.22
CA ALA A 96 5.40 -13.14 11.15
C ALA A 96 6.23 -14.10 10.28
N ALA A 97 6.69 -13.66 9.10
CA ALA A 97 7.53 -14.46 8.21
C ALA A 97 8.89 -14.85 8.84
N PHE A 98 9.43 -14.01 9.73
CA PHE A 98 10.64 -14.32 10.51
C PHE A 98 10.36 -15.15 11.79
N GLY A 99 9.11 -15.54 12.05
CA GLY A 99 8.73 -16.31 13.24
C GLY A 99 8.80 -15.52 14.56
N LEU A 100 8.78 -14.19 14.47
CA LEU A 100 8.86 -13.30 15.65
C LEU A 100 7.48 -13.01 16.29
N ILE A 101 6.40 -13.45 15.65
CA ILE A 101 5.01 -13.28 16.10
C ILE A 101 4.32 -14.65 16.15
N SER A 102 3.47 -14.87 17.15
CA SER A 102 2.72 -16.12 17.32
C SER A 102 1.57 -16.28 16.31
N GLU A 103 1.24 -17.53 15.97
CA GLU A 103 0.10 -17.90 15.13
C GLU A 103 -1.23 -17.28 15.62
N THR A 104 -1.43 -17.21 16.93
CA THR A 104 -2.62 -16.58 17.54
C THR A 104 -2.76 -15.10 17.20
N ALA A 105 -1.65 -14.36 17.17
CA ALA A 105 -1.66 -12.95 16.82
C ALA A 105 -1.93 -12.74 15.32
N LEU A 106 -1.53 -13.68 14.47
CA LEU A 106 -1.87 -13.67 13.04
C LEU A 106 -3.37 -13.85 12.82
N GLU A 107 -3.97 -14.83 13.51
CA GLU A 107 -5.42 -15.10 13.43
C GLU A 107 -6.26 -13.91 13.91
N ASP A 108 -5.89 -13.31 15.05
CA ASP A 108 -6.55 -12.11 15.58
C ASP A 108 -6.46 -10.94 14.58
N MET A 109 -5.28 -10.68 14.01
CA MET A 109 -5.12 -9.62 13.02
C MET A 109 -5.95 -9.89 11.76
N ALA A 110 -5.95 -11.13 11.25
CA ALA A 110 -6.73 -11.52 10.09
C ALA A 110 -8.25 -11.35 10.33
N PHE A 111 -8.73 -11.70 11.52
CA PHE A 111 -10.10 -11.50 11.94
C PHE A 111 -10.48 -10.01 11.98
N TRP A 112 -9.65 -9.17 12.63
CA TRP A 112 -9.90 -7.73 12.70
C TRP A 112 -9.91 -7.08 11.33
N THR A 113 -8.96 -7.46 10.47
CA THR A 113 -8.87 -6.93 9.11
C THR A 113 -10.15 -7.24 8.34
N LYS A 114 -10.60 -8.50 8.32
CA LYS A 114 -11.86 -8.91 7.68
C LYS A 114 -13.07 -8.17 8.24
N THR A 115 -13.13 -8.00 9.56
CA THR A 115 -14.25 -7.33 10.25
C THR A 115 -14.34 -5.85 9.88
N VAL A 116 -13.20 -5.15 9.86
CA VAL A 116 -13.15 -3.74 9.46
C VAL A 116 -13.53 -3.57 7.99
N PHE A 117 -13.04 -4.43 7.09
CA PHE A 117 -13.42 -4.40 5.68
C PHE A 117 -14.92 -4.65 5.48
N ALA A 118 -15.49 -5.65 6.17
CA ALA A 118 -16.92 -5.96 6.12
C ALA A 118 -17.81 -4.87 6.71
N ALA A 119 -17.30 -4.00 7.58
CA ALA A 119 -18.05 -2.88 8.13
C ALA A 119 -18.10 -1.66 7.19
N ILE A 120 -17.22 -1.60 6.19
CA ILE A 120 -17.06 -0.45 5.29
C ILE A 120 -17.66 -0.70 3.90
N ILE A 121 -17.84 -1.97 3.51
CA ILE A 121 -18.39 -2.43 2.21
C ILE A 121 -19.71 -3.13 2.47
#